data_AF-A0A286BAD0-F1
#
_entry.id   AF-A0A286BAD0-F1
#
_cell.length_a   1.000
_cell.length_b   1.000
_cell.length_c   1.000
_cell.angle_alpha   90.00
_cell.angle_beta   90.00
_cell.angle_gamma   90.00
#
_symmetry.space_group_name_H-M   'P 1'
#
loop_
_entity.id
_entity.type
_entity.pdbx_description
1 polymer ?
#
loop_
_entity_poly.entity_id
_entity_poly.type
_entity_poly.pdbx_seq_one_letter_code
_entity_poly.pdbx_strand_id
1 'polypeptide(L)' 'MTTPTDPTKRFRSATIREGTIRATTRSFLHALGQDDEDIARPHIGVFHTGGEMS' A
#
# COMPACT_ATOMS: atom_id res chain seq x y z
N MET A 1 -20.79 9.57 3.91
CA MET A 1 -21.15 8.72 2.75
C MET A 1 -20.06 8.89 1.70
N THR A 2 -19.21 7.90 1.50
CA THR A 2 -18.17 7.92 0.46
C THR A 2 -18.83 7.78 -0.91
N THR A 3 -18.58 8.77 -1.78
CA THR A 3 -19.09 8.88 -3.15
C THR A 3 -18.58 7.72 -4.02
N PRO A 4 -19.30 7.36 -5.12
CA PRO A 4 -18.96 6.22 -5.97
C PRO A 4 -17.54 6.33 -6.52
N THR A 5 -16.82 5.21 -6.50
CA THR A 5 -15.46 5.06 -7.00
C THR A 5 -15.40 5.45 -8.47
N ASP A 6 -14.83 6.62 -8.76
CA ASP A 6 -14.44 6.97 -10.12
C ASP A 6 -13.42 5.91 -10.61
N PRO A 7 -13.77 5.09 -11.62
CA PRO A 7 -12.91 3.99 -12.08
C PRO A 7 -11.58 4.49 -12.67
N THR A 8 -11.46 5.80 -12.91
CA THR A 8 -10.21 6.41 -13.38
C THR A 8 -9.23 6.72 -12.25
N LYS A 9 -9.68 6.77 -10.98
CA LYS A 9 -8.82 7.09 -9.84
C LYS A 9 -8.14 5.85 -9.26
N ARG A 10 -6.84 5.71 -9.55
CA ARG A 10 -5.98 4.69 -8.92
C ARG A 10 -5.72 5.01 -7.45
N PHE A 11 -5.60 3.95 -6.63
CA PHE A 11 -5.12 4.06 -5.25
C PHE A 11 -3.69 4.59 -5.23
N ARG A 12 -3.34 5.36 -4.19
CA ARG A 12 -1.98 5.90 -4.03
C ARG A 12 -0.91 4.81 -3.93
N SER A 13 -1.27 3.63 -3.41
CA SER A 13 -0.38 2.46 -3.33
C SER A 13 0.10 1.94 -4.70
N ALA A 14 -0.61 2.25 -5.78
CA ALA A 14 -0.14 1.94 -7.14
C ALA A 14 1.22 2.59 -7.44
N THR A 15 1.48 3.79 -6.91
CA THR A 15 2.69 4.58 -7.17
C THR A 15 3.98 3.84 -6.80
N ILE A 16 3.93 2.95 -5.80
CA ILE A 16 5.11 2.29 -5.24
C ILE A 16 5.39 0.91 -5.85
N ARG A 17 4.48 0.36 -6.65
CA ARG A 17 4.68 -0.94 -7.33
C ARG A 17 4.60 -0.85 -8.86
N GLU A 18 3.93 0.17 -9.41
CA GLU A 18 3.74 0.34 -10.86
C GLU A 18 4.81 1.26 -11.44
N GLY A 19 5.36 0.88 -12.60
CA GLY A 19 6.36 1.66 -13.34
C GLY A 19 7.75 1.01 -13.40
N THR A 20 8.58 1.51 -14.31
CA THR A 20 9.84 0.89 -14.72
C THR A 20 10.88 0.77 -13.59
N ILE A 21 10.86 1.67 -12.60
CA ILE A 21 11.85 1.72 -11.51
C ILE A 21 11.16 1.51 -10.16
N ARG A 22 10.60 0.31 -9.94
CA ARG A 22 9.96 -0.10 -8.67
C ARG A 22 10.44 -1.44 -8.13
N ALA A 23 11.49 -2.01 -8.73
CA ALA A 23 12.06 -3.28 -8.30
C ALA A 23 12.50 -3.24 -6.82
N THR A 24 13.18 -2.17 -6.39
CA THR A 24 13.65 -2.01 -5.01
C THR A 24 12.50 -1.97 -4.00
N THR A 25 11.43 -1.25 -4.31
CA THR A 25 10.25 -1.20 -3.44
C THR A 25 9.54 -2.54 -3.38
N ARG A 26 9.39 -3.26 -4.49
CA ARG A 26 8.84 -4.63 -4.46
C ARG A 26 9.70 -5.59 -3.64
N SER A 27 11.03 -5.55 -3.81
CA SER A 27 11.95 -6.35 -2.99
C SER A 27 11.79 -6.07 -1.49
N PHE A 28 11.62 -4.81 -1.10
CA PHE A 28 11.36 -4.43 0.28
C PHE A 28 10.02 -4.99 0.79
N LEU A 29 8.94 -4.89 0.01
CA LEU A 29 7.63 -5.41 0.39
C LEU A 29 7.61 -6.94 0.50
N HIS A 30 8.31 -7.64 -0.39
CA HIS A 30 8.51 -9.09 -0.26
C HIS A 30 9.29 -9.46 1.00
N ALA A 31 10.30 -8.67 1.39
CA ALA A 31 11.03 -8.90 2.63
C ALA A 31 10.16 -8.72 3.90
N LEU A 32 9.05 -7.98 3.80
CA LEU A 32 8.02 -7.88 4.84
C LEU A 32 7.02 -9.06 4.82
N GLY A 33 7.18 -10.01 3.89
CA GLY A 33 6.33 -11.20 3.76
C GLY A 33 5.13 -11.03 2.83
N GLN A 34 5.05 -9.93 2.07
CA GLN A 34 3.96 -9.71 1.13
C GLN A 34 4.20 -10.44 -0.19
N ASP A 35 3.20 -11.15 -0.69
CA ASP A 35 3.20 -11.72 -2.03
C ASP A 35 2.73 -10.70 -3.09
N ASP A 36 2.70 -11.12 -4.36
CA ASP A 36 2.31 -10.22 -5.46
C ASP A 36 0.84 -9.80 -5.35
N GLU A 37 -0.03 -10.71 -4.89
CA GLU A 37 -1.44 -10.43 -4.65
C GLU A 37 -1.64 -9.40 -3.54
N ASP A 38 -0.88 -9.49 -2.44
CA ASP A 38 -0.87 -8.53 -1.34
C ASP A 38 -0.39 -7.16 -1.78
N ILE A 39 0.69 -7.11 -2.56
CA ILE A 39 1.24 -5.86 -3.09
C ILE A 39 0.25 -5.18 -4.04
N ALA A 40 -0.52 -5.96 -4.82
CA ALA A 40 -1.52 -5.44 -5.74
C ALA A 40 -2.73 -4.79 -5.05
N ARG A 41 -3.10 -5.27 -3.85
CA ARG A 41 -4.22 -4.73 -3.06
C ARG A 41 -3.99 -3.26 -2.66
N PRO A 42 -5.06 -2.50 -2.34
CA PRO A 42 -4.92 -1.17 -1.76
C PRO A 42 -4.19 -1.23 -0.41
N HIS A 43 -3.21 -0.37 -0.19
CA HIS A 43 -2.48 -0.33 1.08
C HIS A 43 -3.20 0.59 2.08
N ILE A 44 -3.40 0.10 3.29
CA ILE A 44 -4.09 0.82 4.37
C ILE A 44 -3.06 1.11 5.48
N GLY A 45 -2.74 2.39 5.68
CA GLY A 45 -1.92 2.81 6.82
C GLY A 45 -2.73 2.78 8.11
N VAL A 46 -2.33 1.94 9.05
CA VAL A 46 -2.93 1.87 10.39
C VAL A 46 -2.04 2.65 11.36
N PHE A 47 -2.57 3.71 11.95
CA PHE A 47 -1.89 4.50 12.96
C PHE A 47 -2.45 4.14 14.33
N HIS A 48 -1.60 3.73 15.25
CA HIS A 48 -1.97 3.47 16.64
C HIS A 48 -1.22 4.43 17.56
N THR A 49 -1.91 4.98 18.56
CA THR A 49 -1.31 5.82 19.62
C THR A 49 -1.04 5.04 20.91
N GLY A 50 -1.15 3.71 20.86
CA GLY A 50 -0.86 2.86 22.01
C GLY A 50 0.62 2.90 22.36
N GLY A 51 0.92 3.40 23.55
CA GLY A 51 2.21 3.32 24.23
C GLY A 51 1.93 3.15 25.73
N GLU A 52 2.80 2.43 26.45
CA GLU A 52 2.57 2.10 27.86
C GLU A 52 2.62 3.32 28.80
N MET A 53 3.09 4.46 28.30
CA MET A 53 3.19 5.71 29.05
C MET A 53 2.18 6.72 28.53
N SER A 54 1.29 7.16 29.43
CA SER A 54 0.66 8.47 29.37
C SER A 54 1.23 9.35 30.48
#